data_AF-A0A9D7HAJ2-F1
#
_entry.id   AF-A0A9D7HAJ2-F1
#
_cell.length_a   1.000
_cell.length_b   1.000
_cell.length_c   1.000
_cell.angle_alpha   90.00
_cell.angle_beta   90.00
_cell.angle_gamma   90.00
#
_symmetry.space_group_name_H-M   'P 1'
#
loop_
_entity.id
_entity.type
_entity.pdbx_description
1 polymer ?
#
loop_
_entity_poly.entity_id
_entity_poly.type
_entity_poly.pdbx_seq_one_letter_code
_entity_poly.pdbx_strand_id
1 'polypeptide(L)'
;MCWWWSGDHPSGASVKNAGFACFGSPSELLADIAKEGTDAMLHRVEERWLGLQELRQELGDANIGFEGTGGHEIYRAGDVLYPQVAEGFDGLNTSLRSIFGKTVFHWDHDAINRFGLRGVEHLARTDLEGPIDTGNMMRALLQKAVGSGRHLSSENAHRSDRG
;
A
#
# COMPACT_ATOMS: atom_id res chain seq x y z
N MET A 1 -6.81 7.56 10.15
CA MET A 1 -7.57 7.77 8.89
C MET A 1 -6.63 8.40 7.88
N CYS A 2 -6.41 7.71 6.77
CA CYS A 2 -5.54 8.18 5.69
C CYS A 2 -6.42 8.56 4.49
N TRP A 3 -6.12 9.71 3.89
CA TRP A 3 -6.87 10.29 2.78
C TRP A 3 -6.00 10.22 1.53
N TRP A 4 -6.50 9.61 0.46
CA TRP A 4 -5.87 9.72 -0.86
C TRP A 4 -5.98 11.17 -1.35
N TRP A 5 -4.85 11.83 -1.65
CA TRP A 5 -4.81 13.14 -2.30
C TRP A 5 -3.96 13.04 -3.58
N SER A 6 -4.60 13.19 -4.73
CA SER A 6 -3.95 13.16 -6.04
C SER A 6 -3.31 14.51 -6.34
N GLY A 7 -1.98 14.59 -6.20
CA GLY A 7 -1.17 15.75 -6.57
C GLY A 7 0.15 15.34 -7.21
N ASP A 8 0.53 16.05 -8.28
CA ASP A 8 1.71 15.79 -9.11
C ASP A 8 3.03 15.72 -8.34
N HIS A 9 3.86 14.72 -8.67
CA HIS A 9 5.20 14.53 -8.11
C HIS A 9 6.28 15.09 -9.05
N PRO A 10 7.20 15.92 -8.52
CA PRO A 10 8.60 15.76 -8.89
C PRO A 10 9.53 15.66 -7.67
N SER A 11 10.40 14.66 -7.72
CA SER A 11 11.66 14.49 -6.99
C SER A 11 11.62 14.46 -5.44
N GLY A 12 11.99 13.30 -4.88
CA GLY A 12 12.70 13.24 -3.59
C GLY A 12 11.85 13.11 -2.32
N ALA A 13 10.89 12.20 -2.25
CA ALA A 13 10.16 11.90 -1.02
C ALA A 13 10.88 10.83 -0.16
N SER A 14 12.03 11.21 0.42
CA SER A 14 12.80 10.41 1.37
C SER A 14 12.24 10.57 2.80
N VAL A 15 11.97 9.44 3.47
CA VAL A 15 11.81 9.23 4.94
C VAL A 15 10.76 10.03 5.75
N LYS A 16 9.94 10.89 5.16
CA LYS A 16 8.92 11.68 5.90
C LYS A 16 7.46 11.34 5.61
N ASN A 17 7.18 10.41 4.71
CA ASN A 17 5.81 9.97 4.44
C ASN A 17 5.53 8.70 5.24
N ALA A 18 4.41 8.65 5.96
CA ALA A 18 3.80 7.37 6.28
C ALA A 18 3.71 6.59 4.97
N GLY A 19 4.45 5.49 4.85
CA GLY A 19 4.41 4.70 3.62
C GLY A 19 3.12 3.92 3.68
N PHE A 20 2.31 4.11 2.67
CA PHE A 20 1.05 3.40 2.60
C PHE A 20 1.30 2.10 1.87
N ALA A 21 0.97 0.98 2.51
CA ALA A 21 0.97 -0.31 1.83
C ALA A 21 -0.38 -0.47 1.14
N CYS A 22 -0.42 -0.04 -0.11
CA CYS A 22 -1.62 -0.04 -0.94
C CYS A 22 -1.33 -0.70 -2.27
N PHE A 23 -2.30 -1.48 -2.73
CA PHE A 23 -2.28 -2.07 -4.06
C PHE A 23 -2.86 -1.13 -5.13
N GLY A 24 -3.74 -0.20 -4.74
CA GLY A 24 -4.16 0.98 -5.50
C GLY A 24 -5.53 1.49 -5.06
N SER A 25 -5.85 2.77 -5.28
CA SER A 25 -7.22 3.27 -5.15
C SER A 25 -8.08 2.93 -6.40
N PRO A 26 -9.42 2.91 -6.31
CA PRO A 26 -10.29 2.66 -7.46
C PRO A 26 -9.98 3.50 -8.70
N SER A 27 -9.74 4.81 -8.54
CA SER A 27 -9.42 5.68 -9.69
C SER A 27 -8.06 5.35 -10.31
N GLU A 28 -7.04 5.07 -9.50
CA GLU A 28 -5.71 4.66 -9.98
C GLU A 28 -5.77 3.34 -10.73
N LEU A 29 -6.48 2.34 -10.19
CA LEU A 29 -6.56 1.01 -10.82
C LEU A 29 -7.34 1.06 -12.14
N LEU A 30 -8.39 1.87 -12.22
CA LEU A 30 -9.11 2.09 -13.49
C LEU A 30 -8.27 2.86 -14.51
N ALA A 31 -7.47 3.82 -14.07
CA ALA A 31 -6.50 4.51 -14.93
C ALA A 31 -5.41 3.55 -15.43
N ASP A 32 -4.91 2.66 -14.59
CA ASP A 32 -3.97 1.60 -14.96
C ASP A 32 -4.62 0.63 -15.97
N ILE A 33 -5.86 0.19 -15.76
CA ILE A 33 -6.58 -0.63 -16.77
C ILE A 33 -6.64 0.10 -18.12
N ALA A 34 -6.99 1.39 -18.13
CA ALA A 34 -7.08 2.15 -19.38
C ALA A 34 -5.72 2.32 -20.09
N LYS A 35 -4.62 2.33 -19.33
CA LYS A 35 -3.27 2.59 -19.83
C LYS A 35 -2.53 1.31 -20.24
N GLU A 36 -2.59 0.27 -19.42
CA GLU A 36 -1.79 -0.96 -19.56
C GLU A 36 -2.64 -2.23 -19.71
N GLY A 37 -3.97 -2.13 -19.57
CA GLY A 37 -4.87 -3.27 -19.65
C GLY A 37 -5.03 -4.01 -18.32
N THR A 38 -6.08 -4.82 -18.24
CA THR A 38 -6.48 -5.49 -16.99
C THR A 38 -5.42 -6.46 -16.49
N ASP A 39 -4.81 -7.26 -17.35
CA ASP A 39 -3.85 -8.29 -16.93
C ASP A 39 -2.57 -7.68 -16.31
N ALA A 40 -2.06 -6.60 -16.90
CA ALA A 40 -0.88 -5.90 -16.39
C ALA A 40 -1.18 -5.23 -15.03
N MET A 41 -2.34 -4.59 -14.92
CA MET A 41 -2.82 -4.01 -13.66
C MET A 41 -2.98 -5.08 -12.58
N LEU A 42 -3.62 -6.22 -12.89
CA LEU A 42 -3.82 -7.32 -11.94
C LEU A 42 -2.48 -7.90 -11.46
N HIS A 43 -1.54 -8.13 -12.37
CA HIS A 43 -0.19 -8.60 -12.00
C HIS A 43 0.51 -7.60 -11.05
N ARG A 44 0.40 -6.30 -11.31
CA ARG A 44 0.96 -5.25 -10.43
C ARG A 44 0.30 -5.25 -9.04
N VAL A 45 -1.02 -5.40 -8.99
CA VAL A 45 -1.77 -5.50 -7.73
C VAL A 45 -1.35 -6.73 -6.94
N GLU A 46 -1.20 -7.87 -7.60
CA GLU A 46 -0.77 -9.13 -6.98
C GLU A 46 0.64 -9.01 -6.40
N GLU A 47 1.61 -8.48 -7.15
CA GLU A 47 2.97 -8.26 -6.67
C GLU A 47 3.01 -7.32 -5.45
N ARG A 48 2.24 -6.23 -5.47
CA ARG A 48 2.12 -5.31 -4.33
C ARG A 48 1.52 -5.99 -3.11
N TRP A 49 0.49 -6.80 -3.33
CA TRP A 49 -0.18 -7.53 -2.27
C TRP A 49 0.73 -8.59 -1.62
N LEU A 50 1.39 -9.42 -2.43
CA LEU A 50 2.32 -10.44 -1.95
C LEU A 50 3.51 -9.82 -1.22
N GLY A 51 4.11 -8.76 -1.80
CA GLY A 51 5.22 -8.05 -1.15
C GLY A 51 4.83 -7.45 0.20
N LEU A 52 3.60 -6.95 0.35
CA LEU A 52 3.07 -6.51 1.65
C LEU A 52 2.93 -7.69 2.62
N GLN A 53 2.38 -8.82 2.18
CA GLN A 53 2.22 -10.00 3.04
C GLN A 53 3.57 -10.52 3.54
N GLU A 54 4.57 -10.60 2.66
CA GLU A 54 5.94 -10.98 3.01
C GLU A 54 6.54 -9.99 4.01
N LEU A 55 6.43 -8.68 3.77
CA LEU A 55 6.93 -7.66 4.69
C LEU A 55 6.33 -7.81 6.09
N ARG A 56 5.03 -8.04 6.17
CA ARG A 56 4.30 -8.23 7.44
C ARG A 56 4.73 -9.52 8.15
N GLN A 57 4.92 -10.60 7.41
CA GLN A 57 5.42 -11.87 7.95
C GLN A 57 6.85 -11.72 8.48
N GLU A 58 7.71 -11.03 7.73
CA GLU A 58 9.14 -10.96 8.00
C GLU A 58 9.51 -9.99 9.13
N LEU A 59 8.77 -8.88 9.25
CA LEU A 59 9.05 -7.83 10.23
C LEU A 59 8.05 -7.83 11.39
N GLY A 60 6.83 -8.33 11.17
CA GLY A 60 5.73 -8.28 12.14
C GLY A 60 5.03 -6.93 12.17
N ASP A 61 3.69 -6.96 12.17
CA ASP A 61 2.82 -5.78 12.12
C ASP A 61 3.19 -4.72 13.18
N ALA A 62 3.48 -5.15 14.42
CA ALA A 62 3.83 -4.24 15.52
C ALA A 62 5.13 -3.46 15.26
N ASN A 63 6.13 -4.09 14.63
CA ASN A 63 7.42 -3.46 14.38
C ASN A 63 7.38 -2.48 13.22
N ILE A 64 6.40 -2.61 12.33
CA ILE A 64 6.22 -1.71 11.19
C ILE A 64 5.04 -0.75 11.40
N GLY A 65 4.36 -0.84 12.55
CA GLY A 65 3.18 -0.03 12.84
C GLY A 65 2.06 -0.26 11.84
N PHE A 66 1.89 -1.49 11.32
CA PHE A 66 0.80 -1.81 10.41
C PHE A 66 -0.51 -1.81 11.17
N GLU A 67 -1.47 -1.00 10.72
CA GLU A 67 -2.83 -1.00 11.22
C GLU A 67 -3.79 -1.29 10.06
N GLY A 68 -4.57 -2.37 10.14
CA GLY A 68 -5.59 -2.71 9.14
C GLY A 68 -6.83 -1.81 9.20
N THR A 69 -6.64 -0.49 9.18
CA THR A 69 -7.73 0.50 9.27
C THR A 69 -8.50 0.68 7.97
N GLY A 70 -8.02 0.07 6.89
CA GLY A 70 -8.55 0.28 5.55
C GLY A 70 -8.08 1.57 4.89
N GLY A 71 -8.39 1.69 3.60
CA GLY A 71 -8.18 2.87 2.76
C GLY A 71 -9.52 3.49 2.37
N HIS A 72 -9.57 4.82 2.21
CA HIS A 72 -10.76 5.54 1.77
C HIS A 72 -10.41 6.49 0.62
N GLU A 73 -11.03 6.32 -0.54
CA GLU A 73 -11.00 7.29 -1.63
C GLU A 73 -12.27 8.15 -1.58
N ILE A 74 -12.11 9.46 -1.76
CA ILE A 74 -13.17 10.44 -1.56
C ILE A 74 -13.41 11.24 -2.83
N TYR A 75 -14.68 11.39 -3.17
CA TYR A 75 -15.13 12.18 -4.30
C TYR A 75 -16.00 13.33 -3.81
N ARG A 76 -15.61 14.55 -4.19
CA ARG A 76 -16.37 15.77 -3.88
C ARG A 76 -17.44 16.04 -4.93
N ALA A 77 -18.34 16.96 -4.60
CA ALA A 77 -19.29 17.47 -5.57
C ALA A 77 -18.57 17.98 -6.83
N GLY A 78 -18.96 17.45 -7.99
CA GLY A 78 -18.35 17.82 -9.28
C GLY A 78 -16.99 17.19 -9.58
N ASP A 79 -16.55 16.19 -8.80
CA ASP A 79 -15.31 15.47 -9.10
C ASP A 79 -15.41 14.72 -10.44
N VAL A 80 -14.47 15.01 -11.34
CA VAL A 80 -14.46 14.48 -12.70
C VAL A 80 -14.13 12.99 -12.75
N LEU A 81 -13.49 12.45 -11.71
CA LEU A 81 -13.12 11.03 -11.64
C LEU A 81 -14.32 10.17 -11.21
N TYR A 82 -15.25 10.73 -10.44
CA TYR A 82 -16.36 9.94 -9.88
C TYR A 82 -17.20 9.22 -10.93
N PRO A 83 -17.65 9.85 -12.04
CA PRO A 83 -18.47 9.14 -13.03
C PRO A 83 -17.75 7.93 -13.63
N GLN A 84 -16.44 8.06 -13.91
CA GLN A 84 -15.62 6.99 -14.46
C GLN A 84 -15.43 5.87 -13.44
N VAL A 85 -15.18 6.22 -12.18
CA VAL A 85 -15.08 5.24 -11.10
C VAL A 85 -16.39 4.52 -10.90
N ALA A 86 -17.51 5.24 -10.82
CA ALA A 86 -18.83 4.67 -10.61
C ALA A 86 -19.22 3.68 -11.72
N GLU A 87 -18.90 4.01 -12.97
CA GLU A 87 -19.12 3.12 -14.12
C GLU A 87 -18.24 1.86 -14.06
N GLY A 88 -16.97 2.01 -13.70
CA GLY A 88 -16.00 0.90 -13.64
C GLY A 88 -16.03 0.08 -12.34
N PHE A 89 -16.73 0.53 -11.30
CA PHE A 89 -16.56 0.05 -9.92
C PHE A 89 -16.79 -1.46 -9.76
N ASP A 90 -17.91 -1.96 -10.31
CA ASP A 90 -18.29 -3.36 -10.20
C ASP A 90 -17.41 -4.27 -11.07
N GLY A 91 -17.00 -3.76 -12.24
CA GLY A 91 -16.04 -4.43 -13.12
C GLY A 91 -14.69 -4.59 -12.46
N LEU A 92 -14.17 -3.53 -11.84
CA LEU A 92 -12.93 -3.54 -11.07
C LEU A 92 -13.00 -4.58 -9.94
N ASN A 93 -14.06 -4.56 -9.13
CA ASN A 93 -14.27 -5.54 -8.07
C ASN A 93 -14.36 -6.99 -8.58
N THR A 94 -14.92 -7.19 -9.78
CA THR A 94 -14.97 -8.51 -10.42
C THR A 94 -13.58 -8.98 -10.82
N SER A 95 -12.76 -8.10 -11.41
CA SER A 95 -11.37 -8.42 -11.76
C SER A 95 -10.54 -8.75 -10.52
N LEU A 96 -10.64 -7.95 -9.45
CA LEU A 96 -9.82 -8.12 -8.24
C LEU A 96 -10.17 -9.38 -7.43
N ARG A 97 -11.34 -9.99 -7.65
CA ARG A 97 -11.72 -11.25 -6.98
C ARG A 97 -10.75 -12.40 -7.27
N SER A 98 -10.06 -12.40 -8.41
CA SER A 98 -9.08 -13.45 -8.73
C SER A 98 -7.90 -13.44 -7.76
N ILE A 99 -7.53 -12.28 -7.23
CA ILE A 99 -6.40 -12.09 -6.31
C ILE A 99 -6.87 -12.25 -4.86
N PHE A 100 -7.97 -11.59 -4.48
CA PHE A 100 -8.37 -11.49 -3.08
C PHE A 100 -9.45 -12.49 -2.66
N GLY A 101 -10.10 -13.18 -3.61
CA GLY A 101 -11.19 -14.12 -3.34
C GLY A 101 -12.50 -13.48 -2.83
N LYS A 102 -12.55 -12.15 -2.74
CA LYS A 102 -13.70 -11.38 -2.22
C LYS A 102 -13.81 -10.02 -2.91
N THR A 103 -14.94 -9.35 -2.71
CA THR A 103 -15.11 -7.94 -3.11
C THR A 103 -14.17 -7.06 -2.29
N VAL A 104 -13.49 -6.12 -2.96
CA VAL A 104 -12.37 -5.36 -2.38
C VAL A 104 -12.81 -3.95 -1.97
N PHE A 105 -13.58 -3.30 -2.83
CA PHE A 105 -14.05 -1.93 -2.62
C PHE A 105 -15.54 -1.89 -2.37
N HIS A 106 -15.94 -1.01 -1.45
CA HIS A 106 -17.34 -0.76 -1.10
C HIS A 106 -17.60 0.74 -1.06
N TRP A 107 -18.75 1.18 -1.56
CA TRP A 107 -19.24 2.52 -1.26
C TRP A 107 -19.61 2.60 0.24
N ASP A 108 -19.11 3.61 0.95
CA ASP A 108 -19.41 3.86 2.37
C ASP A 108 -19.89 5.31 2.53
N HIS A 109 -21.11 5.58 2.07
CA HIS A 109 -21.76 6.89 2.26
C HIS A 109 -21.98 7.23 3.73
N ASP A 110 -22.17 6.23 4.59
CA ASP A 110 -22.33 6.44 6.02
C ASP A 110 -21.06 7.04 6.65
N ALA A 111 -19.88 6.67 6.15
CA ALA A 111 -18.60 7.23 6.60
C ALA A 111 -18.53 8.75 6.44
N ILE A 112 -19.14 9.29 5.40
CA ILE A 112 -19.16 10.73 5.12
C ILE A 112 -19.75 11.47 6.33
N ASN A 113 -20.88 10.97 6.83
CA ASN A 113 -21.54 11.52 8.00
C ASN A 113 -20.78 11.20 9.29
N ARG A 114 -20.35 9.94 9.50
CA ARG A 114 -19.60 9.53 10.70
C ARG A 114 -18.33 10.37 10.91
N PHE A 115 -17.65 10.74 9.83
CA PHE A 115 -16.41 11.51 9.87
C PHE A 115 -16.62 13.02 9.72
N GLY A 116 -17.86 13.47 9.53
CA GLY A 116 -18.19 14.89 9.40
C GLY A 116 -17.58 15.56 8.17
N LEU A 117 -17.46 14.83 7.05
CA LEU A 117 -16.80 15.31 5.84
C LEU A 117 -17.70 16.28 5.09
N ARG A 118 -17.33 17.55 5.07
CA ARG A 118 -18.07 18.57 4.33
C ARG A 118 -17.64 18.58 2.86
N GLY A 119 -18.63 18.62 1.96
CA GLY A 119 -18.40 18.72 0.52
C GLY A 119 -17.98 17.40 -0.15
N VAL A 120 -18.11 16.27 0.54
CA VAL A 120 -17.90 14.92 0.00
C VAL A 120 -19.27 14.32 -0.33
N GLU A 121 -19.42 13.77 -1.53
CA GLU A 121 -20.67 13.16 -1.99
C GLU A 121 -20.56 11.63 -2.04
N HIS A 122 -19.38 11.11 -2.39
CA HIS A 122 -19.13 9.68 -2.50
C HIS A 122 -17.82 9.32 -1.81
N LEU A 123 -17.79 8.11 -1.25
CA LEU A 123 -16.64 7.57 -0.58
C LEU A 123 -16.55 6.08 -0.88
N ALA A 124 -15.43 5.64 -1.44
CA ALA A 124 -15.11 4.24 -1.61
C ALA A 124 -14.12 3.81 -0.52
N ARG A 125 -14.34 2.63 0.08
CA ARG A 125 -13.45 2.06 1.09
C ARG A 125 -12.95 0.67 0.72
N THR A 126 -11.79 0.31 1.23
CA THR A 126 -11.30 -1.07 1.30
C THR A 126 -10.80 -1.38 2.71
N ASP A 127 -11.00 -2.61 3.18
CA ASP A 127 -10.52 -3.07 4.49
C ASP A 127 -9.17 -3.82 4.40
N LEU A 128 -8.59 -3.90 3.20
CA LEU A 128 -7.38 -4.68 2.93
C LEU A 128 -6.09 -3.86 3.07
N GLU A 129 -6.21 -2.55 3.21
CA GLU A 129 -5.08 -1.63 3.26
C GLU A 129 -4.89 -1.01 4.64
N GLY A 130 -3.73 -0.41 4.85
CA GLY A 130 -3.38 0.18 6.13
C GLY A 130 -2.13 1.03 6.05
N PRO A 131 -2.00 2.05 6.93
CA PRO A 131 -0.75 2.77 7.09
C PRO A 131 0.35 1.83 7.59
N ILE A 132 1.58 2.11 7.15
CA ILE A 132 2.82 1.56 7.69
C ILE A 132 3.71 2.71 8.14
N ASP A 133 4.37 2.55 9.28
CA ASP A 133 5.47 3.42 9.70
C ASP A 133 6.74 3.04 8.92
N THR A 134 6.85 3.58 7.71
CA THR A 134 8.05 4.29 7.23
C THR A 134 9.38 3.99 7.92
N GLY A 135 9.61 4.78 8.96
CA GLY A 135 10.85 4.82 9.68
C GLY A 135 11.06 3.55 10.51
N ASN A 136 10.00 3.00 11.10
CA ASN A 136 10.11 1.75 11.86
C ASN A 136 10.39 0.56 10.93
N MET A 137 9.73 0.50 9.77
CA MET A 137 9.98 -0.49 8.72
C MET A 137 11.44 -0.49 8.29
N MET A 138 11.98 0.69 7.92
CA MET A 138 13.38 0.81 7.52
C MET A 138 14.34 0.44 8.65
N ARG A 139 14.04 0.83 9.89
CA ARG A 139 14.86 0.44 11.06
C ARG A 139 14.84 -1.07 11.30
N ALA A 140 13.69 -1.72 11.18
CA ALA A 140 13.56 -3.16 11.35
C ALA A 140 14.33 -3.93 10.26
N LEU A 141 14.25 -3.48 9.00
CA LEU A 141 15.03 -4.05 7.89
C LEU A 141 16.54 -3.92 8.13
N LEU A 142 17.01 -2.75 8.54
CA LEU A 142 18.43 -2.53 8.85
C LEU A 142 18.91 -3.40 10.02
N GLN A 143 18.12 -3.51 11.10
CA GLN A 143 18.44 -4.38 12.23
C GLN A 143 18.56 -5.84 11.80
N LYS A 144 17.66 -6.32 10.95
CA LYS A 144 17.68 -7.69 10.43
C LYS A 144 18.88 -7.95 9.53
N ALA A 145 19.20 -7.03 8.62
CA ALA A 145 20.37 -7.15 7.76
C ALA A 145 21.69 -7.22 8.57
N VAL A 146 21.81 -6.39 9.61
CA VAL A 146 22.97 -6.38 10.51
C VAL A 146 23.00 -7.62 11.43
N GLY A 147 21.83 -8.12 11.85
CA GLY A 147 21.70 -9.34 12.64
C GLY A 147 22.08 -10.60 11.87
N SER A 148 21.59 -10.74 10.64
CA SER A 148 21.89 -11.85 9.73
C SER A 148 23.32 -11.80 9.19
N GLY A 149 23.97 -10.62 9.19
CA GLY A 149 25.38 -10.44 8.84
C GLY A 149 26.37 -10.81 9.95
N ARG A 150 25.91 -11.14 11.16
CA ARG A 150 26.76 -11.45 12.33
C ARG A 150 27.20 -12.93 12.38
N HIS A 151 27.47 -13.50 11.21
CA HIS A 151 28.17 -14.77 11.02
C HIS A 151 29.25 -14.65 9.93
N LEU A 152 29.96 -13.52 9.90
CA LEU A 152 31.26 -13.45 9.23
C LEU A 152 32.32 -13.76 10.27
N SER A 153 32.78 -15.00 10.22
CA SER A 153 33.82 -15.59 11.05
C SER A 153 35.01 -14.66 11.20
N SER A 154 35.26 -14.20 12.43
CA SER A 154 36.59 -13.81 12.86
C SER A 154 37.37 -15.07 13.25
N GLU A 155 37.76 -15.89 12.28
CA GLU A 155 38.73 -16.97 12.52
C GLU A 155 39.92 -16.84 11.57
N ASN A 156 41.09 -16.70 12.20
CA ASN A 156 42.44 -16.83 11.69
C ASN A 156 43.04 -15.68 10.87
N ALA A 157 43.21 -14.53 11.53
CA ALA A 157 44.41 -13.71 11.36
C ALA A 157 45.44 -14.08 12.43
N HIS A 158 46.14 -15.20 12.31
CA HIS A 158 47.47 -15.42 12.93
C HIS A 158 48.13 -16.71 12.41
N ARG A 159 48.85 -16.60 11.29
CA ARG A 159 50.15 -17.29 11.10
C ARG A 159 50.83 -16.84 9.80
N SER A 160 51.64 -15.79 9.92
CA SER A 160 52.92 -15.73 9.23
C SER A 160 53.81 -14.72 9.95
N ASP A 161 54.75 -15.21 10.76
CA ASP A 161 56.13 -14.85 10.45
C ASP A 161 57.11 -15.92 10.94
N ARG A 162 58.12 -16.16 10.10
CA ARG A 162 59.25 -17.06 10.32
C ARG A 162 60.39 -16.25 10.95
N GLY A 163 61.15 -16.87 11.84
CA GLY A 163 62.41 -16.35 12.38
C GLY A 163 62.92 -17.23 13.50
#